data_AF-A0A1V4GZ01-F1
#
_entry.id   AF-A0A1V4GZ01-F1
#
_cell.length_a   1.000
_cell.length_b   1.000
_cell.length_c   1.000
_cell.angle_alpha   90.00
_cell.angle_beta   90.00
_cell.angle_gamma   90.00
#
_symmetry.space_group_name_H-M   'P 1'
#
loop_
_entity.id
_entity.type
_entity.pdbx_description
1 polymer ?
#
loop_
_entity_poly.entity_id
_entity_poly.type
_entity_poly.pdbx_seq_one_letter_code
_entity_poly.pdbx_strand_id
1 'polypeptide(L)'
;MQHFDRADGTENAILVHLDIREMIDPDDLEEFRLLVHSAGANELDIITGTRSKPHAKYFVGTGKAEEIAQKVTETNADIVLFNHKLTPSQERNLEKILQCRVVDRMGLILDIFAKRARTYEGKLQVELAQLTHLSSRLVRGYAHLGQQKGGIGLRGPGETQLETDRRLLQLRVNQLKAKLAKVKQTRLQGRAKRQKSDTPTISLVGYTNAGKSTLFNRLADDNVYAANQLFATLDPTLRRVKWAGVGNIVLADTVGFVRHLPHELVESFHATLEETLEADLLLHVIDSSSPDMHEQIDAVNRVLDEIGATAPVLLVYNKIDRTNEIPTIHYKELGVPHRVYVSARENLGMGKLAQAVQELLVGGLSNFTLTLPHTAGQFKNTLHELGVITHSEFDDTGHEMLTVRLAKAKLKELLGRYHLNAFDVLPPHEASQFLPELEEFEKVEVRANDDKDKDDDLDPFCL
;
A
#
# COMPACT_ATOMS: atom_id res chain seq x y z
N MET A 1 19.66 -26.77 19.48
CA MET A 1 19.14 -25.88 18.42
C MET A 1 18.15 -26.67 17.54
N GLN A 2 17.15 -27.29 18.18
CA GLN A 2 16.42 -28.45 17.62
C GLN A 2 14.88 -28.32 17.73
N HIS A 3 14.35 -27.09 17.79
CA HIS A 3 12.90 -26.83 17.90
C HIS A 3 12.37 -25.85 16.84
N PHE A 4 13.06 -25.73 15.69
CA PHE A 4 12.56 -24.93 14.56
C PHE A 4 11.72 -25.72 13.56
N ASP A 5 11.58 -27.04 13.74
CA ASP A 5 10.65 -27.84 12.93
C ASP A 5 9.24 -27.65 13.46
N ARG A 6 8.50 -26.77 12.78
CA ARG A 6 7.04 -26.76 12.83
C ARG A 6 6.54 -28.12 12.38
N ALA A 7 5.66 -28.73 13.16
CA ALA A 7 4.91 -29.88 12.66
C ALA A 7 4.08 -29.40 11.46
N ASP A 8 4.29 -30.00 10.28
CA ASP A 8 3.57 -29.73 9.04
C ASP A 8 2.09 -30.20 9.08
N GLY A 9 1.47 -30.22 10.27
CA GLY A 9 0.08 -30.57 10.51
C GLY A 9 -0.81 -29.34 10.68
N THR A 10 -2.11 -29.51 10.45
CA THR A 10 -3.14 -28.52 10.81
C THR A 10 -3.18 -28.45 12.33
N GLU A 11 -2.66 -27.36 12.93
CA GLU A 11 -2.67 -27.17 14.38
C GLU A 11 -4.11 -26.96 14.87
N ASN A 12 -4.53 -27.73 15.88
CA ASN A 12 -5.84 -27.56 16.50
C ASN A 12 -5.80 -26.44 17.53
N ALA A 13 -6.61 -25.41 17.33
CA ALA A 13 -6.57 -24.17 18.08
C ALA A 13 -7.84 -23.90 18.89
N ILE A 14 -7.67 -23.45 20.13
CA ILE A 14 -8.72 -22.77 20.89
C ILE A 14 -8.49 -21.26 20.77
N LEU A 15 -9.54 -20.54 20.43
CA LEU A 15 -9.52 -19.10 20.26
C LEU A 15 -9.98 -18.43 21.54
N VAL A 16 -9.27 -17.38 21.96
CA VAL A 16 -9.61 -16.59 23.12
C VAL A 16 -9.77 -15.13 22.71
N HIS A 17 -10.98 -14.63 22.90
CA HIS A 17 -11.34 -13.25 22.61
C HIS A 17 -12.02 -12.64 23.83
N LEU A 18 -11.57 -11.46 24.26
CA LEU A 18 -12.23 -10.70 25.32
C LEU A 18 -12.73 -9.38 24.78
N ASP A 19 -13.95 -9.03 25.14
CA ASP A 19 -14.46 -7.67 24.99
C ASP A 19 -14.04 -6.84 26.21
N ILE A 20 -13.18 -5.85 25.97
CA ILE A 20 -12.55 -5.02 26.99
C ILE A 20 -13.13 -3.62 26.88
N ARG A 21 -13.97 -3.24 27.85
CA ARG A 21 -14.73 -1.98 27.81
C ARG A 21 -13.89 -0.70 27.72
N GLU A 22 -12.64 -0.76 28.17
CA GLU A 22 -11.71 0.38 28.10
C GLU A 22 -10.91 0.46 26.79
N MET A 23 -10.97 -0.56 25.93
CA MET A 23 -10.39 -0.47 24.60
C MET A 23 -11.35 0.29 23.70
N ILE A 24 -10.83 1.34 23.08
CA ILE A 24 -11.60 2.33 22.29
C ILE A 24 -12.07 1.75 20.94
N ASP A 25 -11.57 0.57 20.56
CA ASP A 25 -11.89 -0.16 19.34
C ASP A 25 -11.93 -1.65 19.70
N PRO A 26 -13.13 -2.27 19.83
CA PRO A 26 -13.24 -3.69 20.13
C PRO A 26 -12.71 -4.49 18.94
N ASP A 27 -11.69 -5.33 19.15
CA ASP A 27 -11.19 -6.19 18.09
C ASP A 27 -12.32 -7.02 17.48
N ASP A 28 -12.40 -7.06 16.15
CA ASP A 28 -13.40 -7.88 15.46
C ASP A 28 -13.06 -9.38 15.60
N LEU A 29 -13.99 -10.14 16.17
CA LEU A 29 -13.88 -11.59 16.31
C LEU A 29 -13.87 -12.28 14.94
N GLU A 30 -14.63 -11.79 13.97
CA GLU A 30 -14.70 -12.39 12.64
C GLU A 30 -13.39 -12.17 11.89
N GLU A 31 -12.78 -10.99 11.98
CA GLU A 31 -11.41 -10.76 11.50
C GLU A 31 -10.41 -11.72 12.16
N PHE A 32 -10.50 -11.93 13.48
CA PHE A 32 -9.62 -12.87 14.17
C PHE A 32 -9.77 -14.30 13.66
N ARG A 33 -10.99 -14.78 13.46
CA ARG A 33 -11.24 -16.11 12.87
C ARG A 33 -10.66 -16.21 11.46
N LEU A 34 -10.82 -15.17 10.65
CA LEU A 34 -10.18 -15.09 9.33
C LEU A 34 -8.65 -15.16 9.43
N LEU A 35 -8.01 -14.59 10.46
CA LEU A 35 -6.56 -14.70 10.68
C LEU A 35 -6.19 -16.15 10.99
N VAL A 36 -6.91 -16.81 11.89
CA VAL A 36 -6.69 -18.21 12.28
C VAL A 36 -6.81 -19.14 11.07
N HIS A 37 -7.86 -18.99 10.27
CA HIS A 37 -8.03 -19.76 9.04
C HIS A 37 -6.94 -19.46 8.01
N SER A 38 -6.51 -18.20 7.89
CA SER A 38 -5.43 -17.80 6.97
C SER A 38 -4.06 -18.35 7.39
N ALA A 39 -3.87 -18.58 8.70
CA ALA A 39 -2.72 -19.28 9.24
C ALA A 39 -2.80 -20.80 9.03
N GLY A 40 -3.97 -21.35 8.64
CA GLY A 40 -4.18 -22.78 8.44
C GLY A 40 -4.35 -23.57 9.74
N ALA A 41 -4.76 -22.91 10.82
CA ALA A 41 -5.14 -23.58 12.06
C ALA A 41 -6.61 -24.00 12.02
N ASN A 42 -6.93 -25.13 12.66
CA ASN A 42 -8.29 -25.64 12.79
C ASN A 42 -8.94 -25.09 14.06
N GLU A 43 -10.05 -24.39 13.91
CA GLU A 43 -10.78 -23.79 15.03
C GLU A 43 -11.60 -24.86 15.75
N LEU A 44 -11.23 -25.21 16.98
CA LEU A 44 -11.95 -26.19 17.79
C LEU A 44 -13.05 -25.56 18.65
N ASP A 45 -12.74 -24.44 19.29
CA ASP A 45 -13.67 -23.73 20.16
C ASP A 45 -13.27 -22.24 20.29
N ILE A 46 -14.25 -21.40 20.67
CA ILE A 46 -14.05 -19.98 20.94
C ILE A 46 -14.49 -19.68 22.37
N ILE A 47 -13.54 -19.23 23.17
CA ILE A 47 -13.79 -18.76 24.54
C ILE A 47 -13.87 -17.25 24.52
N THR A 48 -15.08 -16.75 24.79
CA THR A 48 -15.34 -15.31 24.92
C THR A 48 -15.53 -14.89 26.38
N GLY A 49 -15.39 -13.59 26.64
CA GLY A 49 -15.65 -13.01 27.94
C GLY A 49 -15.64 -11.48 27.90
N THR A 50 -16.30 -10.85 28.88
CA THR A 50 -16.30 -9.39 29.05
C THR A 50 -15.47 -9.00 30.26
N ARG A 51 -14.70 -7.91 30.14
CA ARG A 51 -13.94 -7.35 31.27
C ARG A 51 -13.79 -5.84 31.14
N SER A 52 -13.60 -5.16 32.28
CA SER A 52 -13.27 -3.72 32.28
C SER A 52 -11.83 -3.47 31.86
N LYS A 53 -10.87 -4.18 32.47
CA LYS A 53 -9.43 -4.05 32.23
C LYS A 53 -8.72 -5.40 32.08
N PRO A 54 -7.65 -5.51 31.26
CA PRO A 54 -6.80 -6.69 31.20
C PRO A 54 -6.24 -7.09 32.57
N HIS A 55 -6.23 -8.39 32.88
CA HIS A 55 -5.59 -8.89 34.10
C HIS A 55 -4.06 -8.90 33.97
N ALA A 56 -3.34 -8.31 34.93
CA ALA A 56 -1.88 -8.20 34.88
C ALA A 56 -1.16 -9.55 34.73
N LYS A 57 -1.70 -10.63 35.32
CA LYS A 57 -1.04 -11.95 35.32
C LYS A 57 -1.39 -12.85 34.13
N TYR A 58 -2.62 -12.81 33.65
CA TYR A 58 -3.19 -13.80 32.70
C TYR A 58 -3.99 -13.19 31.57
N PHE A 59 -4.15 -11.86 31.52
CA PHE A 59 -5.06 -11.16 30.62
C PHE A 59 -6.55 -11.45 30.87
N VAL A 60 -6.99 -12.71 30.79
CA VAL A 60 -8.37 -13.20 31.01
C VAL A 60 -8.81 -13.25 32.48
N GLY A 61 -7.87 -13.41 33.42
CA GLY A 61 -8.13 -13.66 34.84
C GLY A 61 -7.86 -15.10 35.25
N THR A 62 -7.98 -15.41 36.54
CA THR A 62 -7.69 -16.77 37.06
C THR A 62 -8.75 -17.79 36.67
N GLY A 63 -10.03 -17.53 36.97
CA GLY A 63 -11.11 -18.49 36.68
C GLY A 63 -11.25 -18.82 35.19
N LYS A 64 -11.19 -17.80 34.32
CA LYS A 64 -11.18 -18.01 32.87
C LYS A 64 -9.93 -18.72 32.37
N ALA A 65 -8.75 -18.51 32.99
CA ALA A 65 -7.55 -19.26 32.61
C ALA A 65 -7.66 -20.75 32.96
N GLU A 66 -8.30 -21.09 34.09
CA GLU A 66 -8.60 -22.47 34.47
C GLU A 66 -9.64 -23.10 33.54
N GLU A 67 -10.69 -22.36 33.16
CA GLU A 67 -11.68 -22.79 32.16
C GLU A 67 -11.02 -23.11 30.81
N ILE A 68 -10.12 -22.24 30.32
CA ILE A 68 -9.36 -22.48 29.09
C ILE A 68 -8.47 -23.71 29.25
N ALA A 69 -7.80 -23.89 30.40
CA ALA A 69 -6.95 -25.05 30.64
C ALA A 69 -7.73 -26.37 30.58
N GLN A 70 -8.91 -26.39 31.22
CA GLN A 70 -9.80 -27.53 31.17
C GLN A 70 -10.23 -27.82 29.72
N LYS A 71 -10.61 -26.79 28.97
CA LYS A 71 -10.98 -26.95 27.57
C LYS A 71 -9.84 -27.51 26.71
N VAL A 72 -8.62 -27.01 26.89
CA VAL A 72 -7.41 -27.53 26.22
C VAL A 72 -7.26 -29.03 26.45
N THR A 73 -7.43 -29.48 27.69
CA THR A 73 -7.33 -30.92 28.02
C THR A 73 -8.51 -31.74 27.47
N GLU A 74 -9.72 -31.19 27.43
CA GLU A 74 -10.90 -31.88 26.91
C GLU A 74 -10.83 -32.07 25.39
N THR A 75 -10.34 -31.05 24.67
CA THR A 75 -10.31 -31.06 23.21
C THR A 75 -8.97 -31.49 22.63
N ASN A 76 -7.95 -31.70 23.46
CA ASN A 76 -6.55 -31.94 23.05
C ASN A 76 -6.04 -30.87 22.07
N ALA A 77 -6.23 -29.59 22.42
CA ALA A 77 -5.76 -28.49 21.59
C ALA A 77 -4.23 -28.36 21.64
N ASP A 78 -3.61 -28.16 20.48
CA ASP A 78 -2.15 -28.00 20.36
C ASP A 78 -1.71 -26.57 20.74
N ILE A 79 -2.57 -25.60 20.47
CA ILE A 79 -2.27 -24.17 20.59
C ILE A 79 -3.48 -23.38 21.09
N VAL A 80 -3.23 -22.35 21.89
CA VAL A 80 -4.24 -21.37 22.28
C VAL A 80 -3.90 -20.02 21.67
N LEU A 81 -4.81 -19.49 20.87
CA LEU A 81 -4.66 -18.25 20.12
C LEU A 81 -5.42 -17.13 20.82
N PHE A 82 -4.70 -16.08 21.22
CA PHE A 82 -5.29 -14.88 21.82
C PHE A 82 -5.40 -13.77 20.79
N ASN A 83 -6.61 -13.21 20.64
CA ASN A 83 -6.84 -12.06 19.75
C ASN A 83 -6.11 -10.79 20.20
N HIS A 84 -5.68 -10.74 21.46
CA HIS A 84 -5.11 -9.55 22.07
C HIS A 84 -3.58 -9.62 22.15
N LYS A 85 -2.91 -8.45 22.16
CA LYS A 85 -1.47 -8.39 22.45
C LYS A 85 -1.21 -8.83 23.90
N LEU A 86 -0.42 -9.88 24.08
CA LEU A 86 -0.02 -10.37 25.40
C LEU A 86 1.38 -9.89 25.76
N THR A 87 1.58 -9.47 27.00
CA THR A 87 2.93 -9.22 27.51
C THR A 87 3.71 -10.53 27.67
N PRO A 88 5.07 -10.50 27.59
CA PRO A 88 5.90 -11.68 27.80
C PRO A 88 5.73 -12.39 29.15
N SER A 89 5.18 -11.70 30.15
CA SER A 89 4.89 -12.31 31.46
C SER A 89 3.52 -12.98 31.49
N GLN A 90 2.52 -12.41 30.82
CA GLN A 90 1.19 -13.02 30.70
C GLN A 90 1.24 -14.32 29.90
N GLU A 91 1.89 -14.30 28.73
CA GLU A 91 2.04 -15.48 27.87
C GLU A 91 2.69 -16.64 28.63
N ARG A 92 3.84 -16.43 29.28
CA ARG A 92 4.50 -17.46 30.10
C ARG A 92 3.64 -17.99 31.24
N ASN A 93 2.87 -17.13 31.90
CA ASN A 93 1.99 -17.56 32.98
C ASN A 93 0.82 -18.40 32.44
N LEU A 94 0.32 -18.08 31.25
CA LEU A 94 -0.70 -18.84 30.55
C LEU A 94 -0.15 -20.19 30.09
N GLU A 95 1.01 -20.25 29.43
CA GLU A 95 1.65 -21.51 29.01
C GLU A 95 1.86 -22.47 30.19
N LYS A 96 2.23 -21.96 31.37
CA LYS A 96 2.39 -22.77 32.59
C LYS A 96 1.09 -23.39 33.09
N ILE A 97 -0.04 -22.74 32.89
CA ILE A 97 -1.35 -23.26 33.31
C ILE A 97 -1.93 -24.18 32.24
N LEU A 98 -1.87 -23.74 30.99
CA LEU A 98 -2.49 -24.39 29.85
C LEU A 98 -1.72 -25.62 29.36
N GLN A 99 -0.42 -25.71 29.67
CA GLN A 99 0.47 -26.81 29.25
C GLN A 99 0.55 -26.98 27.72
N CYS A 100 0.21 -25.95 26.96
CA CYS A 100 0.29 -25.89 25.50
C CYS A 100 0.88 -24.55 25.05
N ARG A 101 1.17 -24.43 23.75
CA ARG A 101 1.74 -23.21 23.16
C ARG A 101 0.68 -22.10 23.18
N VAL A 102 1.07 -20.91 23.63
CA VAL A 102 0.21 -19.72 23.61
C VAL A 102 0.77 -18.75 22.58
N VAL A 103 -0.09 -18.25 21.70
CA VAL A 103 0.30 -17.26 20.68
C VAL A 103 -0.65 -16.08 20.72
N ASP A 104 -0.10 -14.88 20.74
CA ASP A 104 -0.84 -13.64 20.64
C ASP A 104 -1.13 -13.26 19.17
N ARG A 105 -2.01 -12.28 18.96
CA ARG A 105 -2.37 -11.80 17.60
C ARG A 105 -1.14 -11.39 16.78
N MET A 106 -0.13 -10.80 17.41
CA MET A 106 1.15 -10.50 16.78
C MET A 106 1.85 -11.75 16.23
N GLY A 107 2.02 -12.77 17.06
CA GLY A 107 2.64 -14.02 16.65
C GLY A 107 1.84 -14.71 15.53
N LEU A 108 0.50 -14.67 15.61
CA LEU A 108 -0.37 -15.22 14.55
C LEU A 108 -0.15 -14.51 13.21
N ILE A 109 -0.10 -13.18 13.20
CA ILE A 109 0.15 -12.39 11.97
C ILE A 109 1.53 -12.71 11.40
N LEU A 110 2.57 -12.75 12.23
CA LEU A 110 3.93 -13.12 11.81
C LEU A 110 4.00 -14.54 11.24
N ASP A 111 3.19 -15.46 11.77
CA ASP A 111 3.11 -16.84 11.30
C ASP A 111 2.44 -16.94 9.93
N ILE A 112 1.38 -16.15 9.68
CA ILE A 112 0.79 -16.00 8.35
C ILE A 112 1.85 -15.46 7.37
N PHE A 113 2.55 -14.40 7.75
CA PHE A 113 3.57 -13.80 6.90
C PHE A 113 4.72 -14.75 6.57
N ALA A 114 5.17 -15.56 7.53
CA ALA A 114 6.20 -16.56 7.28
C ALA A 114 5.76 -17.59 6.23
N LYS A 115 4.47 -17.95 6.19
CA LYS A 115 3.91 -18.84 5.16
C LYS A 115 3.78 -18.16 3.80
N ARG A 116 3.64 -16.82 3.76
CA ARG A 116 3.41 -16.04 2.53
C ARG A 116 4.69 -15.46 1.91
N ALA A 117 5.76 -15.28 2.70
CA ALA A 117 7.03 -14.73 2.24
C ALA A 117 7.71 -15.65 1.23
N ARG A 118 7.71 -15.26 -0.05
CA ARG A 118 8.36 -16.02 -1.13
C ARG A 118 9.68 -15.39 -1.52
N THR A 119 9.74 -14.06 -1.56
CA THR A 119 10.96 -13.34 -1.94
C THR A 119 12.04 -13.44 -0.87
N TYR A 120 13.29 -13.22 -1.28
CA TYR A 120 14.42 -13.15 -0.35
C TYR A 120 14.27 -12.01 0.66
N GLU A 121 13.79 -10.85 0.20
CA GLU A 121 13.55 -9.68 1.06
C GLU A 121 12.44 -9.94 2.08
N GLY A 122 11.28 -10.43 1.62
CA GLY A 122 10.15 -10.76 2.49
C GLY A 122 10.55 -11.79 3.56
N LYS A 123 11.33 -12.82 3.19
CA LYS A 123 11.84 -13.81 4.16
C LYS A 123 12.74 -13.17 5.22
N LEU A 124 13.64 -12.26 4.83
CA LEU A 124 14.51 -11.56 5.77
C LEU A 124 13.73 -10.65 6.72
N GLN A 125 12.71 -9.94 6.21
CA GLN A 125 11.87 -9.06 7.02
C GLN A 125 11.05 -9.85 8.03
N VAL A 126 10.42 -10.95 7.59
CA VAL A 126 9.64 -11.81 8.49
C VAL A 126 10.54 -12.46 9.54
N GLU A 127 11.72 -12.97 9.16
CA GLU A 127 12.68 -13.53 10.12
C GLU A 127 13.12 -12.48 11.14
N LEU A 128 13.41 -11.25 10.69
CA LEU A 128 13.77 -10.14 11.57
C LEU A 128 12.63 -9.80 12.55
N ALA A 129 11.40 -9.73 12.06
CA ALA A 129 10.22 -9.41 12.86
C ALA A 129 9.95 -10.52 13.90
N GLN A 130 10.02 -11.79 13.49
CA GLN A 130 9.88 -12.94 14.38
C GLN A 130 10.97 -12.96 15.46
N LEU A 131 12.24 -12.76 15.10
CA LEU A 131 13.33 -12.72 16.08
C LEU A 131 13.17 -11.55 17.05
N THR A 132 12.70 -10.39 16.58
CA THR A 132 12.46 -9.23 17.44
C THR A 132 11.35 -9.53 18.45
N HIS A 133 10.20 -10.05 17.99
CA HIS A 133 9.09 -10.48 18.85
C HIS A 133 9.53 -11.52 19.88
N LEU A 134 10.20 -12.58 19.42
CA LEU A 134 10.70 -13.67 20.25
C LEU A 134 11.76 -13.21 21.25
N SER A 135 12.65 -12.29 20.88
CA SER A 135 13.71 -11.81 21.77
C SER A 135 13.17 -11.20 23.06
N SER A 136 12.02 -10.53 23.01
CA SER A 136 11.34 -9.98 24.18
C SER A 136 10.75 -11.06 25.11
N ARG A 137 10.45 -12.24 24.54
CA ARG A 137 9.78 -13.38 25.19
C ARG A 137 10.76 -14.43 25.74
N LEU A 138 11.92 -14.57 25.10
CA LEU A 138 12.99 -15.53 25.47
C LEU A 138 13.67 -15.25 26.83
N VAL A 139 13.70 -13.99 27.29
CA VAL A 139 14.51 -13.53 28.44
C VAL A 139 14.21 -14.26 29.75
N ARG A 140 13.08 -14.97 29.89
CA ARG A 140 12.70 -15.61 31.17
C ARG A 140 12.07 -17.00 31.03
N GLY A 141 12.11 -17.62 29.85
CA GLY A 141 11.62 -18.99 29.62
C GLY A 141 12.51 -20.07 30.27
N TYR A 142 13.79 -19.77 30.49
CA TYR A 142 14.80 -20.71 30.99
C TYR A 142 15.05 -20.65 32.51
N ALA A 143 14.04 -20.29 33.32
CA ALA A 143 14.17 -20.39 34.78
C ALA A 143 14.43 -21.84 35.25
N HIS A 144 14.04 -22.85 34.46
CA HIS A 144 14.24 -24.27 34.78
C HIS A 144 15.63 -24.82 34.42
N LEU A 145 16.38 -24.17 33.52
CA LEU A 145 17.75 -24.56 33.19
C LEU A 145 18.80 -23.99 34.17
N GLY A 146 18.44 -22.93 34.90
CA GLY A 146 19.28 -22.35 35.96
C GLY A 146 19.21 -23.10 37.30
N GLN A 147 18.11 -23.81 37.59
CA GLN A 147 17.92 -24.46 38.90
C GLN A 147 18.63 -25.82 39.04
N GLN A 148 18.95 -26.52 37.95
CA GLN A 148 19.68 -27.79 38.02
C GLN A 148 21.21 -27.66 38.07
N LYS A 149 21.76 -26.43 38.05
CA LYS A 149 23.18 -26.17 38.31
C LYS A 149 23.42 -25.36 39.59
N GLY A 150 22.56 -25.56 40.58
CA GLY A 150 22.84 -25.19 41.97
C GLY A 150 23.83 -26.19 42.59
N GLY A 151 25.10 -26.08 42.22
CA GLY A 151 26.16 -26.95 42.73
C GLY A 151 27.54 -26.44 42.39
N ILE A 152 28.06 -25.58 43.28
CA ILE A 152 29.48 -25.34 43.61
C ILE A 152 30.49 -25.74 42.50
N GLY A 153 31.05 -24.74 41.81
CA GLY A 153 32.41 -24.88 41.25
C GLY A 153 32.58 -25.02 39.74
N LEU A 154 31.95 -24.14 38.93
CA LEU A 154 32.41 -23.92 37.55
C LEU A 154 32.92 -22.49 37.39
N ARG A 155 34.23 -22.32 37.56
CA ARG A 155 35.02 -21.21 36.97
C ARG A 155 35.05 -21.39 35.45
N GLY A 156 33.90 -21.15 34.80
CA GLY A 156 33.78 -20.91 33.36
C GLY A 156 33.59 -19.41 33.12
N PRO A 157 33.64 -18.95 31.85
CA PRO A 157 33.54 -17.52 31.53
C PRO A 157 32.30 -16.94 32.19
N GLY A 158 32.45 -15.82 32.91
CA GLY A 158 31.43 -15.26 33.81
C GLY A 158 30.15 -14.72 33.16
N GLU A 159 29.83 -15.16 31.95
CA GLU A 159 28.62 -14.81 31.20
C GLU A 159 27.55 -15.90 31.44
N THR A 160 26.35 -15.49 31.84
CA THR A 160 25.24 -16.43 32.03
C THR A 160 24.76 -16.99 30.69
N GLN A 161 24.16 -18.19 30.68
CA GLN A 161 23.61 -18.80 29.46
C GLN A 161 22.56 -17.89 28.80
N LEU A 162 21.75 -17.20 29.61
CA LEU A 162 20.76 -16.22 29.13
C LEU A 162 21.40 -15.01 28.43
N GLU A 163 22.52 -14.51 28.96
CA GLU A 163 23.28 -13.42 28.33
C GLU A 163 23.91 -13.86 27.01
N THR A 164 24.45 -15.08 26.99
CA THR A 164 25.02 -15.68 25.77
C THR A 164 23.95 -15.81 24.68
N ASP A 165 22.77 -16.35 24.99
CA ASP A 165 21.66 -16.49 24.04
C ASP A 165 21.16 -15.14 23.55
N ARG A 166 21.04 -14.16 24.46
CA ARG A 166 20.67 -12.78 24.09
C ARG A 166 21.69 -12.17 23.12
N ARG A 167 22.99 -12.38 23.36
CA ARG A 167 24.05 -11.89 22.49
C ARG A 167 23.96 -12.54 21.10
N LEU A 168 23.73 -13.84 21.04
CA LEU A 168 23.58 -14.58 19.78
C LEU A 168 22.36 -14.09 18.98
N LEU A 169 21.22 -13.88 19.64
CA LEU A 169 20.03 -13.30 19.01
C LEU A 169 20.30 -11.89 18.48
N GLN A 170 20.96 -11.03 19.27
CA GLN A 170 21.29 -9.68 18.85
C GLN A 170 22.24 -9.65 17.65
N LEU A 171 23.24 -10.56 17.64
CA LEU A 171 24.14 -10.72 16.50
C LEU A 171 23.37 -11.14 15.24
N ARG A 172 22.40 -12.05 15.37
CA ARG A 172 21.56 -12.47 14.24
C ARG A 172 20.68 -11.32 13.74
N VAL A 173 20.04 -10.58 14.63
CA VAL A 173 19.25 -9.38 14.30
C VAL A 173 20.10 -8.37 13.53
N ASN A 174 21.31 -8.08 14.01
CA ASN A 174 22.22 -7.14 13.35
C ASN A 174 22.66 -7.65 11.96
N GLN A 175 22.92 -8.95 11.80
CA GLN A 175 23.22 -9.56 10.50
C GLN A 175 22.04 -9.43 9.53
N LEU A 176 20.80 -9.65 9.98
CA LEU A 176 19.61 -9.50 9.13
C LEU A 176 19.39 -8.04 8.72
N LYS A 177 19.53 -7.09 9.65
CA LYS A 177 19.46 -5.65 9.35
C LYS A 177 20.52 -5.24 8.31
N ALA A 178 21.75 -5.74 8.43
CA ALA A 178 22.80 -5.47 7.45
C ALA A 178 22.50 -6.06 6.06
N LYS A 179 21.86 -7.24 5.99
CA LYS A 179 21.41 -7.83 4.72
C LYS A 179 20.28 -7.01 4.09
N LEU A 180 19.28 -6.60 4.88
CA LEU A 180 18.19 -5.74 4.40
C LEU A 180 18.70 -4.41 3.86
N ALA A 181 19.68 -3.78 4.52
CA ALA A 181 20.30 -2.55 4.03
C ALA A 181 20.92 -2.71 2.62
N LYS A 182 21.54 -3.86 2.33
CA LYS A 182 22.07 -4.16 1.00
C LYS A 182 20.96 -4.31 -0.05
N VAL A 183 19.87 -4.99 0.30
CA VAL A 183 18.70 -5.15 -0.59
C VAL A 183 18.10 -3.78 -0.92
N LYS A 184 17.96 -2.91 0.08
CA LYS A 184 17.47 -1.53 -0.08
C LYS A 184 18.34 -0.72 -1.05
N GLN A 185 19.66 -0.86 -1.00
CA GLN A 185 20.57 -0.17 -1.93
C GLN A 185 20.33 -0.60 -3.40
N THR A 186 20.13 -1.89 -3.65
CA THR A 186 19.81 -2.41 -5.00
C THR A 186 18.50 -1.83 -5.52
N ARG A 187 17.49 -1.68 -4.65
CA ARG A 187 16.19 -1.11 -5.01
C ARG A 187 16.28 0.36 -5.41
N LEU A 188 17.05 1.16 -4.68
CA LEU A 188 17.31 2.56 -5.02
C LEU A 188 17.96 2.72 -6.40
N GLN A 189 18.82 1.77 -6.82
CA GLN A 189 19.38 1.77 -8.17
C GLN A 189 18.32 1.46 -9.24
N GLY A 190 17.40 0.54 -8.96
CA GLY A 190 16.23 0.27 -9.81
C GLY A 190 15.35 1.51 -9.97
N ARG A 191 15.13 2.26 -8.89
CA ARG A 191 14.41 3.54 -8.90
C ARG A 191 15.09 4.58 -9.79
N ALA A 192 16.40 4.77 -9.65
CA ALA A 192 17.12 5.76 -10.46
C ALA A 192 16.97 5.52 -11.97
N LYS A 193 16.76 4.25 -12.40
CA LYS A 193 16.42 3.93 -13.80
C LYS A 193 14.99 4.30 -14.16
N ARG A 194 14.02 4.11 -13.25
CA ARG A 194 12.59 4.45 -13.47
C ARG A 194 12.35 5.95 -13.53
N GLN A 195 12.98 6.72 -12.65
CA GLN A 195 12.90 8.18 -12.67
C GLN A 195 13.50 8.76 -13.97
N LYS A 196 14.46 8.08 -14.58
CA LYS A 196 14.99 8.46 -15.91
C LYS A 196 14.05 8.14 -17.07
N SER A 197 13.03 7.32 -16.86
CA SER A 197 12.12 6.84 -17.92
C SER A 197 10.72 7.42 -17.84
N ASP A 198 10.48 8.44 -16.99
CA ASP A 198 9.19 9.14 -16.81
C ASP A 198 7.96 8.22 -16.81
N THR A 199 8.10 7.04 -16.21
CA THR A 199 7.03 6.03 -16.17
C THR A 199 6.32 6.15 -14.83
N PRO A 200 5.06 6.62 -14.80
CA PRO A 200 4.36 6.84 -13.55
C PRO A 200 4.07 5.52 -12.84
N THR A 201 4.08 5.55 -11.51
CA THR A 201 3.89 4.40 -10.63
C THR A 201 2.62 4.58 -9.81
N ILE A 202 1.75 3.57 -9.84
CA ILE A 202 0.52 3.51 -9.08
C ILE A 202 0.62 2.38 -8.06
N SER A 203 0.32 2.67 -6.79
CA SER A 203 0.30 1.67 -5.72
C SER A 203 -1.11 1.43 -5.20
N LEU A 204 -1.50 0.15 -5.09
CA LEU A 204 -2.75 -0.27 -4.48
C LEU A 204 -2.56 -0.42 -2.98
N VAL A 205 -3.33 0.33 -2.20
CA VAL A 205 -3.35 0.26 -0.73
C VAL A 205 -4.75 -0.01 -0.22
N GLY A 206 -4.87 -0.46 1.02
CA GLY A 206 -6.17 -0.70 1.63
C GLY A 206 -6.20 -1.91 2.55
N TYR A 207 -7.35 -2.11 3.18
CA TYR A 207 -7.56 -3.18 4.13
C TYR A 207 -7.42 -4.56 3.47
N THR A 208 -7.01 -5.57 4.24
CA THR A 208 -7.02 -6.96 3.80
C THR A 208 -8.43 -7.36 3.35
N ASN A 209 -8.51 -8.22 2.33
CA ASN A 209 -9.77 -8.61 1.69
C ASN A 209 -10.60 -7.48 1.03
N ALA A 210 -10.12 -6.23 0.95
CA ALA A 210 -10.79 -5.18 0.18
C ALA A 210 -10.86 -5.47 -1.34
N GLY A 211 -10.11 -6.46 -1.81
CA GLY A 211 -10.05 -6.86 -3.22
C GLY A 211 -8.91 -6.21 -4.00
N LYS A 212 -7.84 -5.75 -3.31
CA LYS A 212 -6.62 -5.21 -3.94
C LYS A 212 -6.05 -6.13 -5.00
N SER A 213 -5.75 -7.38 -4.66
CA SER A 213 -5.16 -8.34 -5.61
C SER A 213 -6.13 -8.72 -6.73
N THR A 214 -7.43 -8.74 -6.47
CA THR A 214 -8.46 -8.92 -7.51
C THR A 214 -8.45 -7.75 -8.50
N LEU A 215 -8.37 -6.51 -8.00
CA LEU A 215 -8.27 -5.32 -8.83
C LEU A 215 -6.93 -5.28 -9.59
N PHE A 216 -5.83 -5.65 -8.94
CA PHE A 216 -4.51 -5.76 -9.56
C PHE A 216 -4.52 -6.71 -10.75
N ASN A 217 -5.04 -7.93 -10.57
CA ASN A 217 -5.15 -8.93 -11.63
C ASN A 217 -5.95 -8.41 -12.82
N ARG A 218 -7.07 -7.74 -12.51
CA ARG A 218 -7.95 -7.18 -13.53
C ARG A 218 -7.25 -6.09 -14.35
N LEU A 219 -6.44 -5.25 -13.69
CA LEU A 219 -5.71 -4.17 -14.34
C LEU A 219 -4.44 -4.65 -15.06
N ALA A 220 -3.84 -5.73 -14.59
CA ALA A 220 -2.59 -6.28 -15.12
C ALA A 220 -2.79 -7.41 -16.15
N ASP A 221 -4.03 -7.84 -16.42
CA ASP A 221 -4.36 -9.03 -17.20
C ASP A 221 -3.54 -10.27 -16.76
N ASP A 222 -3.30 -10.39 -15.45
CA ASP A 222 -2.45 -11.43 -14.84
C ASP A 222 -3.25 -12.28 -13.84
N ASN A 223 -2.76 -13.50 -13.60
CA ASN A 223 -3.33 -14.44 -12.63
C ASN A 223 -2.50 -14.43 -11.33
N VAL A 224 -2.37 -13.27 -10.65
CA VAL A 224 -1.84 -13.28 -9.27
C VAL A 224 -2.84 -13.99 -8.36
N TYR A 225 -2.35 -14.73 -7.38
CA TYR A 225 -3.21 -15.45 -6.45
C TYR A 225 -4.07 -14.47 -5.64
N ALA A 226 -5.38 -14.50 -5.84
CA ALA A 226 -6.37 -13.79 -5.04
C ALA A 226 -7.27 -14.80 -4.33
N ALA A 227 -7.29 -14.76 -3.00
CA ALA A 227 -8.14 -15.62 -2.19
C ALA A 227 -8.77 -14.81 -1.06
N ASN A 228 -9.91 -15.31 -0.54
CA ASN A 228 -10.59 -14.75 0.63
C ASN A 228 -9.83 -15.15 1.92
N GLN A 229 -8.58 -14.70 2.02
CA GLN A 229 -7.65 -14.95 3.12
C GLN A 229 -6.96 -13.62 3.47
N LEU A 230 -6.72 -13.39 4.75
CA LEU A 230 -5.98 -12.21 5.20
C LEU A 230 -4.51 -12.36 4.78
N PHE A 231 -3.90 -11.24 4.39
CA PHE A 231 -2.52 -11.19 3.90
C PHE A 231 -2.23 -12.13 2.71
N ALA A 232 -3.19 -12.26 1.78
CA ALA A 232 -3.00 -13.01 0.54
C ALA A 232 -1.75 -12.58 -0.25
N THR A 233 -1.40 -11.29 -0.19
CA THR A 233 -0.17 -10.70 -0.76
C THR A 233 0.70 -10.13 0.36
N LEU A 234 1.98 -10.53 0.38
CA LEU A 234 3.02 -9.98 1.26
C LEU A 234 4.15 -9.31 0.47
N ASP A 235 4.64 -9.99 -0.55
CA ASP A 235 5.70 -9.45 -1.41
C ASP A 235 5.09 -8.48 -2.44
N PRO A 236 5.62 -7.24 -2.59
CA PRO A 236 5.08 -6.30 -3.54
C PRO A 236 5.21 -6.84 -4.96
N THR A 237 4.10 -6.82 -5.71
CA THR A 237 4.09 -7.30 -7.10
C THR A 237 4.05 -6.12 -8.04
N LEU A 238 5.13 -5.95 -8.82
CA LEU A 238 5.24 -4.91 -9.83
C LEU A 238 4.89 -5.45 -11.22
N ARG A 239 4.05 -4.72 -11.95
CA ARG A 239 3.71 -5.00 -13.35
C ARG A 239 3.70 -3.73 -14.17
N ARG A 240 4.19 -3.83 -15.41
CA ARG A 240 4.06 -2.76 -16.39
C ARG A 240 2.75 -2.99 -17.14
N VAL A 241 1.86 -1.99 -17.10
CA VAL A 241 0.56 -2.06 -17.78
C VAL A 241 0.42 -0.85 -18.70
N LYS A 242 -0.31 -1.03 -19.79
CA LYS A 242 -0.68 0.08 -20.67
C LYS A 242 -1.99 0.66 -20.16
N TRP A 243 -1.98 1.95 -19.83
CA TRP A 243 -3.15 2.66 -19.36
C TRP A 243 -3.64 3.63 -20.44
N ALA A 244 -4.92 3.55 -20.79
CA ALA A 244 -5.52 4.42 -21.79
C ALA A 244 -5.31 5.90 -21.40
N GLY A 245 -4.77 6.68 -22.33
CA GLY A 245 -4.54 8.11 -22.15
C GLY A 245 -3.37 8.54 -21.26
N VAL A 246 -2.67 7.59 -20.64
CA VAL A 246 -1.42 7.85 -19.88
C VAL A 246 -0.21 7.20 -20.56
N GLY A 247 -0.39 6.01 -21.12
CA GLY A 247 0.67 5.20 -21.71
C GLY A 247 1.15 4.11 -20.75
N ASN A 248 2.45 3.83 -20.74
CA ASN A 248 2.99 2.79 -19.86
C ASN A 248 3.03 3.29 -18.42
N ILE A 249 2.47 2.51 -17.50
CA ILE A 249 2.55 2.76 -16.06
C ILE A 249 3.08 1.53 -15.34
N VAL A 250 3.57 1.70 -14.11
CA VAL A 250 3.90 0.58 -13.21
C VAL A 250 2.80 0.47 -12.16
N LEU A 251 2.16 -0.70 -12.08
CA LEU A 251 1.21 -1.01 -11.01
C LEU A 251 1.91 -1.85 -9.93
N ALA A 252 1.71 -1.48 -8.67
CA ALA A 252 2.21 -2.19 -7.51
C ALA A 252 1.05 -2.71 -6.64
N ASP A 253 0.98 -4.02 -6.40
CA ASP A 253 0.15 -4.59 -5.31
C ASP A 253 0.97 -4.59 -4.02
N THR A 254 0.36 -4.13 -2.92
CA THR A 254 1.01 -4.04 -1.61
C THR A 254 0.35 -4.91 -0.56
N VAL A 255 1.00 -5.03 0.60
CA VAL A 255 0.48 -5.77 1.74
C VAL A 255 -0.85 -5.14 2.19
N GLY A 256 -1.85 -5.97 2.45
CA GLY A 256 -3.09 -5.48 3.05
C GLY A 256 -2.95 -5.12 4.51
N PHE A 257 -3.64 -4.07 4.93
CA PHE A 257 -3.69 -3.66 6.34
C PHE A 257 -4.73 -4.46 7.15
N VAL A 258 -4.51 -4.57 8.46
CA VAL A 258 -5.47 -5.09 9.44
C VAL A 258 -5.58 -4.12 10.62
N ARG A 259 -6.62 -4.26 11.44
CA ARG A 259 -6.83 -3.48 12.66
C ARG A 259 -5.69 -3.78 13.63
N HIS A 260 -5.29 -2.73 14.34
CA HIS A 260 -4.26 -2.79 15.37
C HIS A 260 -2.96 -3.45 14.91
N LEU A 261 -2.53 -3.17 13.68
CA LEU A 261 -1.18 -3.52 13.23
C LEU A 261 -0.16 -2.94 14.21
N PRO A 262 0.64 -3.77 14.90
CA PRO A 262 1.53 -3.22 15.91
C PRO A 262 2.72 -2.51 15.27
N HIS A 263 3.18 -1.42 15.90
CA HIS A 263 4.27 -0.60 15.36
C HIS A 263 5.53 -1.40 15.02
N GLU A 264 5.89 -2.41 15.82
CA GLU A 264 7.03 -3.31 15.55
C GLU A 264 6.90 -4.00 14.18
N LEU A 265 5.66 -4.34 13.81
CA LEU A 265 5.33 -4.96 12.53
C LEU A 265 5.44 -3.92 11.41
N VAL A 266 4.85 -2.73 11.59
CA VAL A 266 4.94 -1.62 10.64
C VAL A 266 6.40 -1.23 10.36
N GLU A 267 7.25 -1.15 11.38
CA GLU A 267 8.69 -0.90 11.23
C GLU A 267 9.39 -1.99 10.41
N SER A 268 9.06 -3.26 10.66
CA SER A 268 9.65 -4.39 9.94
C SER A 268 9.22 -4.48 8.47
N PHE A 269 8.01 -4.01 8.17
CA PHE A 269 7.41 -3.93 6.83
C PHE A 269 7.51 -2.53 6.21
N HIS A 270 8.17 -1.58 6.86
CA HIS A 270 8.37 -0.24 6.32
C HIS A 270 9.08 -0.30 4.97
N ALA A 271 10.06 -1.20 4.82
CA ALA A 271 10.74 -1.40 3.56
C ALA A 271 9.80 -1.96 2.46
N THR A 272 8.83 -2.82 2.75
CA THR A 272 7.83 -3.23 1.75
C THR A 272 6.81 -2.14 1.45
N LEU A 273 6.50 -1.28 2.43
CA LEU A 273 5.64 -0.11 2.27
C LEU A 273 6.35 1.08 1.60
N GLU A 274 7.68 1.09 1.50
CA GLU A 274 8.42 2.13 0.78
C GLU A 274 8.00 2.25 -0.69
N GLU A 275 7.46 1.18 -1.33
CA GLU A 275 6.95 1.31 -2.71
C GLU A 275 5.74 2.24 -2.76
N THR A 276 4.94 2.24 -1.70
CA THR A 276 3.77 3.11 -1.54
C THR A 276 4.20 4.58 -1.43
N LEU A 277 5.30 4.86 -0.73
CA LEU A 277 5.85 6.22 -0.63
C LEU A 277 6.39 6.74 -1.95
N GLU A 278 6.83 5.84 -2.83
CA GLU A 278 7.39 6.18 -4.13
C GLU A 278 6.34 6.28 -5.25
N ALA A 279 5.08 5.99 -4.96
CA ALA A 279 4.02 6.04 -5.97
C ALA A 279 3.65 7.48 -6.32
N ASP A 280 3.36 7.74 -7.60
CA ASP A 280 2.81 9.01 -8.07
C ASP A 280 1.31 9.12 -7.78
N LEU A 281 0.64 7.97 -7.58
CA LEU A 281 -0.77 7.88 -7.20
C LEU A 281 -1.02 6.66 -6.32
N LEU A 282 -1.78 6.88 -5.24
CA LEU A 282 -2.29 5.81 -4.39
C LEU A 282 -3.74 5.50 -4.73
N LEU A 283 -4.02 4.23 -5.00
CA LEU A 283 -5.37 3.71 -5.13
C LEU A 283 -5.75 3.02 -3.83
N HIS A 284 -6.54 3.71 -3.00
CA HIS A 284 -7.03 3.16 -1.75
C HIS A 284 -8.28 2.32 -2.02
N VAL A 285 -8.09 1.00 -2.13
CA VAL A 285 -9.16 0.02 -2.36
C VAL A 285 -9.91 -0.25 -1.05
N ILE A 286 -11.21 -0.01 -1.08
CA ILE A 286 -12.13 -0.07 0.06
C ILE A 286 -13.22 -1.09 -0.25
N ASP A 287 -13.57 -1.95 0.71
CA ASP A 287 -14.75 -2.81 0.58
C ASP A 287 -16.03 -2.01 0.90
N SER A 288 -16.78 -1.61 -0.14
CA SER A 288 -18.05 -0.88 0.03
C SER A 288 -19.12 -1.68 0.76
N SER A 289 -19.02 -3.02 0.77
CA SER A 289 -19.99 -3.91 1.42
C SER A 289 -19.71 -4.12 2.92
N SER A 290 -18.59 -3.63 3.43
CA SER A 290 -18.21 -3.81 4.83
C SER A 290 -18.97 -2.83 5.73
N PRO A 291 -19.59 -3.28 6.83
CA PRO A 291 -20.22 -2.38 7.81
C PRO A 291 -19.19 -1.45 8.47
N ASP A 292 -17.95 -1.93 8.57
CA ASP A 292 -16.81 -1.28 9.23
C ASP A 292 -15.99 -0.37 8.29
N MET A 293 -16.52 -0.09 7.11
CA MET A 293 -15.80 0.61 6.04
C MET A 293 -15.12 1.90 6.51
N HIS A 294 -15.81 2.73 7.31
CA HIS A 294 -15.26 4.00 7.79
C HIS A 294 -14.05 3.80 8.72
N GLU A 295 -14.13 2.85 9.65
CA GLU A 295 -13.05 2.53 10.58
C GLU A 295 -11.84 1.94 9.85
N GLN A 296 -12.08 1.12 8.82
CA GLN A 296 -11.02 0.59 7.95
C GLN A 296 -10.33 1.70 7.15
N ILE A 297 -11.09 2.66 6.63
CA ILE A 297 -10.53 3.83 5.93
C ILE A 297 -9.63 4.62 6.89
N ASP A 298 -10.11 4.90 8.11
CA ASP A 298 -9.35 5.64 9.12
C ASP A 298 -8.10 4.89 9.60
N ALA A 299 -8.18 3.55 9.72
CA ALA A 299 -7.02 2.72 10.03
C ALA A 299 -5.95 2.82 8.93
N VAL A 300 -6.33 2.73 7.65
CA VAL A 300 -5.39 2.84 6.55
C VAL A 300 -4.80 4.25 6.46
N ASN A 301 -5.62 5.29 6.62
CA ASN A 301 -5.14 6.69 6.59
C ASN A 301 -4.12 6.95 7.71
N ARG A 302 -4.37 6.46 8.93
CA ARG A 302 -3.40 6.57 10.04
C ARG A 302 -2.05 5.94 9.70
N VAL A 303 -2.05 4.78 9.05
CA VAL A 303 -0.81 4.10 8.65
C VAL A 303 -0.13 4.86 7.51
N LEU A 304 -0.88 5.36 6.53
CA LEU A 304 -0.35 6.20 5.45
C LEU A 304 0.31 7.48 5.98
N ASP A 305 -0.29 8.10 7.00
CA ASP A 305 0.27 9.27 7.69
C ASP A 305 1.55 8.90 8.48
N GLU A 306 1.57 7.75 9.17
CA GLU A 306 2.74 7.28 9.94
C GLU A 306 3.96 7.01 9.03
N ILE A 307 3.73 6.44 7.84
CA ILE A 307 4.82 6.23 6.86
C ILE A 307 5.19 7.50 6.09
N GLY A 308 4.38 8.57 6.18
CA GLY A 308 4.63 9.86 5.52
C GLY A 308 4.29 9.86 4.02
N ALA A 309 3.22 9.18 3.62
CA ALA A 309 2.78 9.20 2.23
C ALA A 309 2.28 10.59 1.82
N THR A 310 2.85 11.16 0.75
CA THR A 310 2.50 12.50 0.24
C THR A 310 1.77 12.47 -1.10
N ALA A 311 1.73 11.29 -1.74
CA ALA A 311 1.09 11.10 -3.03
C ALA A 311 -0.43 11.31 -2.95
N PRO A 312 -1.07 11.78 -4.03
CA PRO A 312 -2.52 11.88 -4.09
C PRO A 312 -3.17 10.50 -3.87
N VAL A 313 -4.31 10.49 -3.20
CA VAL A 313 -5.07 9.27 -2.88
C VAL A 313 -6.43 9.30 -3.58
N LEU A 314 -6.68 8.32 -4.44
CA LEU A 314 -7.99 8.05 -5.02
C LEU A 314 -8.67 6.94 -4.22
N LEU A 315 -9.85 7.22 -3.66
CA LEU A 315 -10.64 6.21 -2.95
C LEU A 315 -11.39 5.34 -3.95
N VAL A 316 -11.09 4.04 -3.97
CA VAL A 316 -11.68 3.05 -4.87
C VAL A 316 -12.64 2.17 -4.07
N TYR A 317 -13.93 2.51 -4.12
CA TYR A 317 -15.00 1.76 -3.49
C TYR A 317 -15.29 0.52 -4.33
N ASN A 318 -14.71 -0.61 -3.91
CA ASN A 318 -14.79 -1.89 -4.58
C ASN A 318 -15.97 -2.73 -4.05
N LYS A 319 -16.32 -3.79 -4.78
CA LYS A 319 -17.41 -4.75 -4.46
C LYS A 319 -18.82 -4.17 -4.56
N ILE A 320 -19.05 -3.21 -5.45
CA ILE A 320 -20.38 -2.64 -5.68
C ILE A 320 -21.43 -3.65 -6.18
N ASP A 321 -20.99 -4.81 -6.67
CA ASP A 321 -21.84 -5.96 -6.97
C ASP A 321 -22.63 -6.46 -5.74
N ARG A 322 -22.16 -6.16 -4.53
CA ARG A 322 -22.84 -6.53 -3.28
C ARG A 322 -23.72 -5.42 -2.71
N THR A 323 -23.38 -4.15 -2.97
CA THR A 323 -24.13 -2.99 -2.49
C THR A 323 -25.17 -2.50 -3.49
N ASN A 324 -25.15 -3.00 -4.73
CA ASN A 324 -25.96 -2.53 -5.86
C ASN A 324 -25.76 -1.04 -6.17
N GLU A 325 -24.60 -0.48 -5.82
CA GLU A 325 -24.24 0.89 -6.17
C GLU A 325 -23.91 1.00 -7.66
N ILE A 326 -24.24 2.15 -8.25
CA ILE A 326 -23.98 2.41 -9.67
C ILE A 326 -22.51 2.82 -9.83
N PRO A 327 -21.76 2.24 -10.78
CA PRO A 327 -20.39 2.66 -11.04
C PRO A 327 -20.38 4.14 -11.40
N THR A 328 -19.67 4.97 -10.63
CA THR A 328 -19.66 6.45 -10.75
C THR A 328 -18.32 7.02 -10.27
N ILE A 329 -18.01 8.24 -10.68
CA ILE A 329 -16.85 9.02 -10.21
C ILE A 329 -17.41 10.20 -9.42
N HIS A 330 -16.92 10.40 -8.21
CA HIS A 330 -17.22 11.58 -7.39
C HIS A 330 -15.99 12.48 -7.36
N TYR A 331 -16.22 13.73 -7.73
CA TYR A 331 -15.23 14.79 -7.81
C TYR A 331 -15.27 15.62 -6.54
N LYS A 332 -14.11 15.92 -5.96
CA LYS A 332 -14.02 16.91 -4.87
C LYS A 332 -14.18 18.32 -5.44
N GLU A 333 -13.47 18.56 -6.54
CA GLU A 333 -13.49 19.78 -7.35
C GLU A 333 -13.44 19.38 -8.83
N LEU A 334 -13.77 20.30 -9.73
CA LEU A 334 -13.77 20.02 -11.17
C LEU A 334 -12.38 19.55 -11.62
N GLY A 335 -12.30 18.33 -12.16
CA GLY A 335 -11.04 17.73 -12.60
C GLY A 335 -10.19 17.09 -11.50
N VAL A 336 -10.67 17.02 -10.26
CA VAL A 336 -10.01 16.29 -9.15
C VAL A 336 -10.90 15.15 -8.65
N PRO A 337 -10.81 13.96 -9.28
CA PRO A 337 -11.48 12.76 -8.80
C PRO A 337 -11.07 12.42 -7.37
N HIS A 338 -12.05 12.17 -6.52
CA HIS A 338 -11.81 11.79 -5.12
C HIS A 338 -12.26 10.36 -4.82
N ARG A 339 -13.36 9.91 -5.42
CA ARG A 339 -13.89 8.56 -5.21
C ARG A 339 -14.36 7.94 -6.51
N VAL A 340 -14.18 6.63 -6.64
CA VAL A 340 -14.71 5.86 -7.77
C VAL A 340 -15.29 4.55 -7.29
N TYR A 341 -16.45 4.20 -7.83
CA TYR A 341 -17.19 2.98 -7.50
C TYR A 341 -16.96 1.91 -8.56
N VAL A 342 -16.46 0.74 -8.15
CA VAL A 342 -16.07 -0.37 -9.02
C VAL A 342 -16.45 -1.73 -8.46
N SER A 343 -16.58 -2.72 -9.34
CA SER A 343 -16.47 -4.13 -8.97
C SER A 343 -15.33 -4.75 -9.77
N ALA A 344 -14.22 -5.01 -9.10
CA ALA A 344 -13.06 -5.68 -9.71
C ALA A 344 -13.42 -7.10 -10.21
N ARG A 345 -14.35 -7.77 -9.52
CA ARG A 345 -14.79 -9.12 -9.86
C ARG A 345 -15.68 -9.14 -11.10
N GLU A 346 -16.71 -8.31 -11.13
CA GLU A 346 -17.71 -8.26 -12.20
C GLU A 346 -17.34 -7.30 -13.35
N ASN A 347 -16.15 -6.69 -13.29
CA ASN A 347 -15.66 -5.71 -14.27
C ASN A 347 -16.50 -4.45 -14.40
N LEU A 348 -17.20 -4.06 -13.35
CA LEU A 348 -18.05 -2.88 -13.36
C LEU A 348 -17.24 -1.65 -12.96
N GLY A 349 -17.40 -0.54 -13.67
CA GLY A 349 -16.75 0.73 -13.34
C GLY A 349 -15.27 0.85 -13.71
N MET A 350 -14.66 -0.16 -14.34
CA MET A 350 -13.23 -0.13 -14.70
C MET A 350 -12.87 1.00 -15.67
N GLY A 351 -13.74 1.32 -16.63
CA GLY A 351 -13.55 2.49 -17.50
C GLY A 351 -13.57 3.82 -16.75
N LYS A 352 -14.38 3.92 -15.68
CA LYS A 352 -14.44 5.10 -14.81
C LYS A 352 -13.20 5.22 -13.93
N LEU A 353 -12.69 4.10 -13.44
CA LEU A 353 -11.39 4.05 -12.75
C LEU A 353 -10.26 4.49 -13.69
N ALA A 354 -10.26 4.01 -14.93
CA ALA A 354 -9.29 4.41 -15.95
C ALA A 354 -9.28 5.93 -16.16
N GLN A 355 -10.47 6.52 -16.32
CA GLN A 355 -10.65 7.96 -16.46
C GLN A 355 -10.18 8.73 -15.21
N ALA A 356 -10.57 8.30 -14.01
CA ALA A 356 -10.21 8.98 -12.77
C ALA A 356 -8.68 9.00 -12.55
N VAL A 357 -8.01 7.88 -12.82
CA VAL A 357 -6.54 7.79 -12.76
C VAL A 357 -5.87 8.68 -13.82
N GLN A 358 -6.42 8.70 -15.04
CA GLN A 358 -5.89 9.54 -16.12
C GLN A 358 -5.95 11.04 -15.74
N GLU A 359 -7.07 11.48 -15.17
CA GLU A 359 -7.26 12.87 -14.73
C GLU A 359 -6.32 13.24 -13.56
N LEU A 360 -6.01 12.31 -12.65
CA LEU A 360 -5.09 12.56 -11.54
C LEU A 360 -3.61 12.55 -11.95
N LEU A 361 -3.20 11.67 -12.86
CA LEU A 361 -1.79 11.55 -13.27
C LEU A 361 -1.37 12.58 -14.31
N VAL A 362 -2.27 12.93 -15.24
CA VAL A 362 -1.94 13.77 -16.39
C VAL A 362 -2.60 15.16 -16.29
N GLY A 363 -3.57 15.32 -15.37
CA GLY A 363 -4.35 16.53 -15.18
C GLY A 363 -5.66 16.54 -15.98
N GLY A 364 -6.34 17.69 -15.96
CA GLY A 364 -7.65 17.86 -16.59
C GLY A 364 -7.65 17.49 -18.08
N LEU A 365 -8.57 16.61 -18.46
CA LEU A 365 -8.76 16.20 -19.84
C LEU A 365 -9.48 17.29 -20.63
N SER A 366 -8.90 17.69 -21.75
CA SER A 366 -9.52 18.61 -22.71
C SER A 366 -9.64 17.92 -24.06
N ASN A 367 -10.67 18.29 -24.82
CA ASN A 367 -10.77 17.89 -26.21
C ASN A 367 -9.96 18.88 -27.04
N PHE A 368 -9.09 18.37 -27.89
CA PHE A 368 -8.34 19.15 -28.87
C PHE A 368 -8.66 18.63 -30.26
N THR A 369 -8.81 19.55 -31.20
CA THR A 369 -8.92 19.19 -32.62
C THR A 369 -7.56 19.39 -33.25
N LEU A 370 -6.97 18.32 -33.77
CA LEU A 370 -5.64 18.32 -34.37
C LEU A 370 -5.75 18.16 -35.88
N THR A 371 -5.22 19.10 -36.64
CA THR A 371 -5.03 18.96 -38.09
C THR A 371 -3.63 18.41 -38.33
N LEU A 372 -3.53 17.18 -38.82
CA LEU A 372 -2.24 16.51 -38.97
C LEU A 372 -1.56 16.88 -40.29
N PRO A 373 -0.32 17.39 -40.28
CA PRO A 373 0.48 17.54 -41.49
C PRO A 373 0.95 16.17 -41.99
N HIS A 374 1.26 16.07 -43.29
CA HIS A 374 1.68 14.80 -43.92
C HIS A 374 2.94 14.17 -43.30
N THR A 375 3.76 14.95 -42.59
CA THR A 375 4.97 14.50 -41.90
C THR A 375 4.71 13.91 -40.51
N ALA A 376 3.50 14.05 -39.95
CA ALA A 376 3.18 13.70 -38.57
C ALA A 376 2.76 12.22 -38.35
N GLY A 377 3.13 11.30 -39.25
CA GLY A 377 2.74 9.88 -39.17
C GLY A 377 3.17 9.20 -37.87
N GLN A 378 4.35 9.52 -37.33
CA GLN A 378 4.81 8.96 -36.05
C GLN A 378 4.02 9.51 -34.85
N PHE A 379 3.68 10.80 -34.88
CA PHE A 379 2.85 11.44 -33.85
C PHE A 379 1.44 10.84 -33.84
N LYS A 380 0.85 10.61 -35.03
CA LYS A 380 -0.43 9.90 -35.18
C LYS A 380 -0.39 8.50 -34.57
N ASN A 381 0.64 7.71 -34.88
CA ASN A 381 0.78 6.37 -34.31
C ASN A 381 0.83 6.41 -32.78
N THR A 382 1.55 7.37 -32.20
CA THR A 382 1.61 7.53 -30.75
C THR A 382 0.26 7.93 -30.14
N LEU A 383 -0.52 8.81 -30.77
CA LEU A 383 -1.89 9.11 -30.33
C LEU A 383 -2.80 7.88 -30.39
N HIS A 384 -2.62 7.03 -31.41
CA HIS A 384 -3.34 5.77 -31.55
C HIS A 384 -2.93 4.74 -30.48
N GLU A 385 -1.63 4.63 -30.18
CA GLU A 385 -1.11 3.76 -29.12
C GLU A 385 -1.58 4.20 -27.73
N LEU A 386 -1.73 5.51 -27.50
CA LEU A 386 -2.27 6.07 -26.26
C LEU A 386 -3.78 5.91 -26.16
N GLY A 387 -4.49 5.59 -27.26
CA GLY A 387 -5.94 5.43 -27.28
C GLY A 387 -6.70 6.72 -26.97
N VAL A 388 -6.13 7.88 -27.29
CA VAL A 388 -6.73 9.21 -26.99
C VAL A 388 -7.58 9.77 -28.12
N ILE A 389 -7.59 9.11 -29.28
CA ILE A 389 -8.35 9.54 -30.46
C ILE A 389 -9.82 9.18 -30.25
N THR A 390 -10.68 10.19 -30.26
CA THR A 390 -12.13 10.05 -30.14
C THR A 390 -12.82 10.02 -31.49
N HIS A 391 -12.34 10.81 -32.45
CA HIS A 391 -12.92 10.93 -33.78
C HIS A 391 -11.84 11.27 -34.82
N SER A 392 -12.07 10.86 -36.07
CA SER A 392 -11.16 11.07 -37.20
C SER A 392 -11.97 11.43 -38.44
N GLU A 393 -11.67 12.58 -39.04
CA GLU A 393 -12.31 13.10 -40.25
C GLU A 393 -11.24 13.64 -41.21
N PHE A 394 -11.64 13.89 -42.45
CA PHE A 394 -10.82 14.59 -43.42
C PHE A 394 -11.50 15.92 -43.74
N ASP A 395 -10.72 16.99 -43.72
CA ASP A 395 -11.16 18.31 -44.16
C ASP A 395 -11.30 18.34 -45.70
N ASP A 396 -11.98 19.36 -46.23
CA ASP A 396 -12.24 19.56 -47.66
C ASP A 396 -10.94 19.68 -48.50
N THR A 397 -9.83 19.98 -47.83
CA THR A 397 -8.47 20.07 -48.39
C THR A 397 -7.71 18.74 -48.38
N GLY A 398 -8.29 17.67 -47.82
CA GLY A 398 -7.70 16.35 -47.70
C GLY A 398 -6.75 16.18 -46.51
N HIS A 399 -6.67 17.17 -45.62
CA HIS A 399 -5.96 17.05 -44.35
C HIS A 399 -6.76 16.22 -43.34
N GLU A 400 -6.09 15.33 -42.64
CA GLU A 400 -6.72 14.51 -41.61
C GLU A 400 -6.87 15.32 -40.31
N MET A 401 -8.11 15.48 -39.86
CA MET A 401 -8.44 16.07 -38.57
C MET A 401 -8.75 14.97 -37.55
N LEU A 402 -8.07 15.02 -36.40
CA LEU A 402 -8.31 14.12 -35.29
C LEU A 402 -8.87 14.90 -34.10
N THR A 403 -9.98 14.44 -33.54
CA THR A 403 -10.42 14.92 -32.22
C THR A 403 -9.82 14.00 -31.18
N VAL A 404 -8.98 14.55 -30.32
CA VAL A 404 -8.29 13.81 -29.26
C VAL A 404 -8.70 14.32 -27.88
N ARG A 405 -8.84 13.42 -26.92
CA ARG A 405 -9.11 13.75 -25.53
C ARG A 405 -7.88 13.42 -24.68
N LEU A 406 -7.10 14.45 -24.35
CA LEU A 406 -5.90 14.33 -23.53
C LEU A 406 -5.67 15.56 -22.68
N ALA A 407 -4.77 15.46 -21.70
CA ALA A 407 -4.39 16.61 -20.91
C ALA A 407 -3.41 17.51 -21.68
N LYS A 408 -3.54 18.82 -21.46
CA LYS A 408 -2.74 19.86 -22.09
C LYS A 408 -1.23 19.65 -21.92
N ALA A 409 -0.78 19.29 -20.72
CA ALA A 409 0.64 19.04 -20.43
C ALA A 409 1.21 17.91 -21.29
N LYS A 410 0.45 16.82 -21.47
CA LYS A 410 0.87 15.69 -22.29
C LYS A 410 0.89 16.01 -23.76
N LEU A 411 -0.08 16.80 -24.25
CA LEU A 411 -0.08 17.27 -25.64
C LEU A 411 1.17 18.13 -25.90
N LYS A 412 1.52 19.03 -24.98
CA LYS A 412 2.72 19.86 -25.07
C LYS A 412 4.01 19.02 -25.11
N GLU A 413 4.12 18.00 -24.26
CA GLU A 413 5.24 17.05 -24.26
C GLU A 413 5.37 16.32 -25.60
N LEU A 414 4.26 15.81 -26.15
CA LEU A 414 4.27 15.09 -27.42
C LEU A 414 4.63 16.02 -28.59
N LEU A 415 4.07 17.23 -28.65
CA LEU A 415 4.42 18.22 -29.68
C LEU A 415 5.92 18.54 -29.66
N GLY A 416 6.50 18.75 -28.47
CA GLY A 416 7.94 18.97 -28.30
C GLY A 416 8.78 17.77 -28.75
N ARG A 417 8.38 16.54 -28.38
CA ARG A 417 9.09 15.31 -28.75
C ARG A 417 9.16 15.10 -30.27
N TYR A 418 8.09 15.41 -30.99
CA TYR A 418 8.01 15.26 -32.45
C TYR A 418 8.38 16.54 -33.21
N HIS A 419 8.83 17.59 -32.51
CA HIS A 419 9.24 18.88 -33.09
C HIS A 419 8.14 19.51 -33.96
N LEU A 420 6.88 19.41 -33.50
CA LEU A 420 5.72 20.00 -34.17
C LEU A 420 5.36 21.33 -33.49
N ASN A 421 5.16 22.39 -34.27
CA ASN A 421 4.65 23.64 -33.71
C ASN A 421 3.16 23.50 -33.40
N ALA A 422 2.74 24.04 -32.25
CA ALA A 422 1.33 24.05 -31.85
C ALA A 422 0.43 24.73 -32.91
N PHE A 423 0.89 25.81 -33.55
CA PHE A 423 0.12 26.52 -34.58
C PHE A 423 -0.05 25.76 -35.89
N ASP A 424 0.80 24.77 -36.17
CA ASP A 424 0.72 23.96 -37.39
C ASP A 424 -0.28 22.79 -37.23
N VAL A 425 -0.64 22.46 -35.99
CA VAL A 425 -1.41 21.26 -35.65
C VAL A 425 -2.72 21.59 -34.93
N LEU A 426 -2.79 22.69 -34.18
CA LEU A 426 -3.97 23.11 -33.44
C LEU A 426 -4.61 24.36 -34.08
N PRO A 427 -5.93 24.53 -33.94
CA PRO A 427 -6.61 25.78 -34.25
C PRO A 427 -5.95 26.97 -33.52
N PRO A 428 -5.95 28.18 -34.09
CA PRO A 428 -5.25 29.33 -33.52
C PRO A 428 -5.65 29.65 -32.06
N HIS A 429 -6.93 29.46 -31.72
CA HIS A 429 -7.45 29.68 -30.37
C HIS A 429 -6.91 28.66 -29.36
N GLU A 430 -6.73 27.41 -29.76
CA GLU A 430 -6.16 26.34 -28.92
C GLU A 430 -4.64 26.44 -28.86
N ALA A 431 -3.97 26.73 -29.98
CA ALA A 431 -2.51 26.87 -30.08
C ALA A 431 -1.96 27.97 -29.16
N SER A 432 -2.69 29.08 -29.02
CA SER A 432 -2.33 30.19 -28.12
C SER A 432 -2.20 29.75 -26.65
N GLN A 433 -2.91 28.70 -26.24
CA GLN A 433 -2.83 28.16 -24.88
C GLN A 433 -1.50 27.44 -24.62
N PHE A 434 -0.75 27.05 -25.65
CA PHE A 434 0.50 26.30 -25.53
C PHE A 434 1.75 27.19 -25.56
N LEU A 435 1.59 28.49 -25.82
CA LEU A 435 2.66 29.48 -25.70
C LEU A 435 3.18 29.53 -24.25
N PRO A 436 4.48 29.75 -24.04
CA PRO A 436 5.01 30.02 -22.70
C PRO A 436 4.33 31.28 -22.12
N GLU A 437 4.00 31.25 -20.82
CA GLU A 437 3.70 32.48 -20.11
C GLU A 437 4.99 33.32 -20.11
N LEU A 438 4.99 34.41 -20.88
CA LEU A 438 6.11 35.34 -20.97
C LEU A 438 6.40 35.90 -19.57
N GLU A 439 7.66 35.81 -19.13
CA GLU A 439 8.09 36.42 -17.88
C GLU A 439 7.89 37.94 -17.94
N GLU A 440 7.80 38.61 -16.79
CA GLU A 440 7.43 40.04 -16.71
C GLU A 440 8.33 40.96 -17.54
N PHE A 441 9.57 40.54 -17.83
CA PHE A 441 10.51 41.26 -18.69
C PHE A 441 10.34 40.99 -20.20
N GLU A 442 9.62 39.94 -20.60
CA GLU A 442 9.35 39.60 -22.02
C GLU A 442 8.02 40.19 -22.52
N LYS A 443 7.21 40.76 -21.62
CA LYS A 443 6.04 41.56 -21.98
C LYS A 443 6.52 42.88 -22.56
N VAL A 444 6.58 42.97 -23.89
CA VAL A 444 6.82 44.25 -24.58
C VAL A 444 5.72 45.23 -24.17
N GLU A 445 6.07 46.26 -23.41
CA GLU A 445 5.21 47.43 -23.21
C GLU A 445 4.94 48.03 -24.60
N VAL A 446 3.75 47.76 -25.13
CA VAL A 446 3.22 48.58 -26.23
C VAL A 446 2.88 49.93 -25.60
N ARG A 447 3.85 50.84 -25.56
CA ARG A 447 3.59 52.24 -25.26
C ARG A 447 2.66 52.76 -26.34
N ALA A 448 1.43 53.06 -25.95
CA ALA A 448 0.51 53.83 -26.77
C ALA A 448 1.19 55.16 -27.08
N ASN A 449 1.47 55.42 -28.36
CA ASN A 449 1.84 56.74 -28.84
C ASN A 449 0.62 57.67 -28.69
N ASP A 450 0.47 58.26 -27.51
CA ASP A 450 -0.31 59.46 -27.27
C ASP A 450 0.67 60.63 -27.10
N ASP A 451 1.33 61.02 -28.18
CA ASP A 451 2.01 62.32 -28.22
C ASP A 451 0.99 63.40 -28.62
N LYS A 452 0.30 63.92 -27.60
CA LYS A 452 -0.32 65.24 -27.63
C LYS A 452 0.60 66.23 -26.92
N ASP A 453 1.01 67.22 -27.71
CA ASP A 453 1.24 68.61 -27.34
C ASP A 453 2.51 69.01 -26.55
N LYS A 454 3.30 69.83 -27.26
CA LYS A 454 3.92 71.11 -26.83
C LYS A 454 5.28 71.06 -26.15
N ASP A 455 6.34 71.40 -26.90
CA ASP A 455 6.90 72.77 -26.94
C ASP A 455 8.15 72.75 -27.84
N ASP A 456 8.03 73.25 -29.07
CA ASP A 456 9.19 73.63 -29.88
C ASP A 456 9.15 75.14 -30.08
N ASP A 457 9.86 75.83 -29.18
CA ASP A 457 10.28 77.21 -29.38
C ASP A 457 11.22 77.27 -30.60
N LEU A 458 10.88 78.18 -31.51
CA LEU A 458 11.66 78.54 -32.68
C LEU A 458 13.07 79.01 -32.28
N ASP A 459 14.11 78.37 -32.84
CA ASP A 459 15.36 79.07 -33.13
C ASP A 459 15.65 79.02 -34.63
N PRO A 460 15.55 80.15 -35.35
CA PRO A 460 15.62 80.20 -36.80
C PRO A 460 16.98 80.70 -37.30
N PHE A 461 18.13 80.11 -36.93
CA PHE A 461 19.40 80.43 -37.60
C PHE A 461 20.48 79.33 -37.47
N CYS A 462 21.08 79.01 -38.62
CA CYS A 462 22.46 78.51 -38.82
C CYS A 462 22.75 77.05 -38.44
N LEU A 463 23.46 76.24 -39.24
CA LEU A 463 24.17 76.40 -40.51
C LEU A 463 24.47 75.00 -41.07
#